data_AF-A0A8J3E1S0-F1
#
_entry.id   AF-A0A8J3E1S0-F1
#
_cell.length_a   1.000
_cell.length_b   1.000
_cell.length_c   1.000
_cell.angle_alpha   90.00
_cell.angle_beta   90.00
_cell.angle_gamma   90.00
#
_symmetry.space_group_name_H-M   'P 1'
#
loop_
_entity.id
_entity.type
_entity.pdbx_description
1 polymer ?
#
loop_
_entity_poly.entity_id
_entity_poly.type
_entity_poly.pdbx_seq_one_letter_code
_entity_poly.pdbx_strand_id
1 'polypeptide(L)'
;MLGAAILIGYAAIFSVSLLTVGFLEIRQANMVDFNALIAVLDQRDRYKDDHLQDALKRAELESAGYPSRIATFNCTDSPSAAIVVASALATSPVSADPEEAGAKPKSCAEIRDTLLSHAHELSLTEDDVRFRSANLAFYYDSYVDGITQKSPQIIPALLLLDSKFWPLTVWARAPFELIQMFLLVCMGMLGGVISVMRYFVDPAMKSPAIAEFFYKPAAGAAISIGVYVLFRAAQIFLGIQNQNGSATISTSVFILAGFGLASGLCATEALGQIQSVAIRLLRVPGRGTYTQPTKASRLSPG
;
A
#
# COMPACT_ATOMS: atom_id res chain seq x y z
N MET A 1 2.99 -31.42 -23.19
CA MET A 1 3.28 -30.80 -21.88
C MET A 1 3.11 -29.27 -21.90
N LEU A 2 3.70 -28.54 -22.87
CA LEU A 2 3.59 -27.08 -22.96
C LEU A 2 2.15 -26.55 -22.98
N GLY A 3 1.25 -27.15 -23.77
CA GLY A 3 -0.15 -26.72 -23.85
C GLY A 3 -0.90 -26.83 -22.52
N ALA A 4 -0.62 -27.87 -21.72
CA ALA A 4 -1.23 -28.03 -20.40
C ALA A 4 -0.75 -26.94 -19.42
N ALA A 5 0.54 -26.59 -19.46
CA ALA A 5 1.10 -25.52 -18.63
C ALA A 5 0.47 -24.15 -18.96
N ILE A 6 0.26 -23.86 -20.24
CA ILE A 6 -0.40 -22.62 -20.69
C ILE A 6 -1.85 -22.57 -20.19
N LEU A 7 -2.60 -23.67 -20.34
CA LEU A 7 -3.98 -23.76 -19.88
C LEU A 7 -4.09 -23.57 -18.36
N ILE A 8 -3.20 -24.21 -17.59
CA ILE A 8 -3.13 -24.04 -16.13
C ILE A 8 -2.84 -22.58 -15.77
N GLY A 9 -1.90 -21.94 -16.45
CA GLY A 9 -1.58 -20.53 -16.24
C GLY A 9 -2.78 -19.61 -16.50
N TYR A 10 -3.53 -19.85 -17.58
CA TYR A 10 -4.73 -19.07 -17.90
C TYR A 10 -5.86 -19.32 -16.91
N ALA A 11 -6.07 -20.57 -16.48
CA ALA A 11 -7.02 -20.90 -15.43
C ALA A 11 -6.68 -20.19 -14.11
N ALA A 12 -5.40 -20.14 -13.74
CA ALA A 12 -4.95 -19.42 -12.55
C ALA A 12 -5.22 -17.91 -12.64
N ILE A 13 -4.91 -17.27 -13.79
CA ILE A 13 -5.21 -15.84 -14.01
C ILE A 13 -6.72 -15.59 -13.86
N PHE A 14 -7.55 -16.43 -14.48
CA PHE A 14 -9.01 -16.32 -14.38
C PHE A 14 -9.51 -16.48 -12.95
N SER A 15 -9.06 -17.51 -12.22
CA SER A 15 -9.45 -17.74 -10.82
C SER A 15 -9.03 -16.59 -9.91
N VAL A 16 -7.81 -16.08 -10.06
CA VAL A 16 -7.32 -14.90 -9.29
C VAL A 16 -8.15 -13.66 -9.61
N SER A 17 -8.53 -13.47 -10.89
CA SER A 17 -9.37 -12.35 -11.31
C SER A 17 -10.74 -12.41 -10.65
N LEU A 18 -11.42 -13.57 -10.68
CA LEU A 18 -12.71 -13.77 -10.02
C LEU A 18 -12.65 -13.60 -8.51
N LEU A 19 -11.63 -14.17 -7.87
CA LEU A 19 -11.40 -14.03 -6.43
C LEU A 19 -11.21 -12.55 -6.06
N THR A 20 -10.44 -11.81 -6.87
CA THR A 20 -10.20 -10.37 -6.65
C THR A 20 -11.47 -9.55 -6.82
N VAL A 21 -12.30 -9.84 -7.82
CA VAL A 21 -13.61 -9.16 -8.00
C VAL A 21 -14.51 -9.41 -6.80
N GLY A 22 -14.72 -10.68 -6.42
CA GLY A 22 -15.59 -11.01 -5.28
C GLY A 22 -15.09 -10.40 -3.98
N PHE A 23 -13.78 -10.38 -3.76
CA PHE A 23 -13.19 -9.73 -2.59
C PHE A 23 -13.40 -8.21 -2.60
N LEU A 24 -13.23 -7.55 -3.74
CA LEU A 24 -13.46 -6.11 -3.87
C LEU A 24 -14.93 -5.74 -3.66
N GLU A 25 -15.88 -6.56 -4.12
CA GLU A 25 -17.31 -6.36 -3.88
C GLU A 25 -17.64 -6.40 -2.38
N ILE A 26 -17.17 -7.44 -1.67
CA ILE A 26 -17.38 -7.58 -0.22
C ILE A 26 -16.77 -6.38 0.53
N ARG A 27 -15.55 -5.99 0.15
CA ARG A 27 -14.84 -4.87 0.78
C ARG A 27 -15.49 -3.53 0.50
N GLN A 28 -15.97 -3.30 -0.73
CA GLN A 28 -16.64 -2.05 -1.09
C GLN A 28 -17.97 -1.88 -0.33
N ALA A 29 -18.71 -2.96 -0.09
CA ALA A 29 -19.95 -2.93 0.68
C ALA A 29 -19.72 -2.65 2.18
N ASN A 30 -18.52 -2.94 2.72
CA ASN A 30 -18.24 -2.90 4.16
C ASN A 30 -16.93 -2.15 4.48
N MET A 31 -16.59 -1.10 3.74
CA MET A 31 -15.25 -0.49 3.77
C MET A 31 -14.81 -0.03 5.17
N VAL A 32 -15.72 0.57 5.95
CA VAL A 32 -15.44 1.06 7.31
C VAL A 32 -15.09 -0.09 8.25
N ASP A 33 -15.95 -1.12 8.29
CA ASP A 33 -15.75 -2.29 9.14
C ASP A 33 -14.50 -3.08 8.70
N PHE A 34 -14.22 -3.14 7.40
CA PHE A 34 -13.04 -3.81 6.86
C PHE A 34 -11.73 -3.12 7.24
N ASN A 35 -11.68 -1.78 7.18
CA ASN A 35 -10.51 -1.02 7.59
C ASN A 35 -10.25 -1.16 9.09
N ALA A 36 -11.31 -1.14 9.91
CA ALA A 36 -11.20 -1.41 11.34
C ALA A 36 -10.68 -2.83 11.61
N LEU A 37 -11.18 -3.82 10.87
CA LEU A 37 -10.72 -5.21 10.96
C LEU A 37 -9.24 -5.37 10.60
N ILE A 38 -8.77 -4.73 9.52
CA ILE A 38 -7.34 -4.73 9.17
C ILE A 38 -6.52 -4.12 10.30
N ALA A 39 -6.96 -3.00 10.88
CA ALA A 39 -6.24 -2.36 11.98
C ALA A 39 -6.14 -3.26 13.22
N VAL A 40 -7.22 -3.95 13.58
CA VAL A 40 -7.22 -4.92 14.70
C VAL A 40 -6.32 -6.12 14.40
N LEU A 41 -6.33 -6.63 13.17
CA LEU A 41 -5.44 -7.72 12.75
C LEU A 41 -3.96 -7.32 12.73
N ASP A 42 -3.64 -6.11 12.26
CA ASP A 42 -2.29 -5.57 12.28
C ASP A 42 -1.81 -5.39 13.72
N GLN A 43 -2.67 -4.87 14.59
CA GLN A 43 -2.41 -4.74 16.02
C GLN A 43 -2.16 -6.13 16.65
N ARG A 44 -3.02 -7.12 16.40
CA ARG A 44 -2.88 -8.50 16.88
C ARG A 44 -1.54 -9.10 16.48
N ASP A 45 -1.17 -8.96 15.20
CA ASP A 45 0.06 -9.57 14.68
C ASP A 45 1.30 -8.86 15.25
N ARG A 46 1.28 -7.53 15.39
CA ARG A 46 2.35 -6.78 16.09
C ARG A 46 2.53 -7.20 17.55
N TYR A 47 1.46 -7.59 18.24
CA TYR A 47 1.54 -8.10 19.61
C TYR A 47 2.00 -9.55 19.69
N LYS A 48 1.79 -10.33 18.62
CA LYS A 48 2.24 -11.71 18.52
C LYS A 48 3.74 -11.77 18.22
N ASP A 49 4.24 -10.84 17.43
CA ASP A 49 5.66 -10.70 17.16
C ASP A 49 6.38 -10.21 18.43
N ASP A 50 7.64 -10.63 18.61
CA ASP A 50 8.45 -10.37 19.82
C ASP A 50 8.60 -8.89 20.18
N HIS A 51 8.11 -7.95 19.35
CA HIS A 51 8.04 -6.53 19.64
C HIS A 51 7.41 -6.19 20.98
N LEU A 52 6.35 -6.90 21.40
CA LEU A 52 5.76 -6.68 22.71
C LEU A 52 6.69 -7.13 23.82
N GLN A 53 7.30 -8.31 23.66
CA GLN A 53 8.26 -8.82 24.64
C GLN A 53 9.50 -7.94 24.73
N ASP A 54 9.98 -7.43 23.60
CA ASP A 54 11.08 -6.48 23.54
C ASP A 54 10.74 -5.16 24.24
N ALA A 55 9.53 -4.62 24.02
CA ALA A 55 9.06 -3.43 24.71
C ALA A 55 8.93 -3.66 26.22
N LEU A 56 8.36 -4.81 26.61
CA LEU A 56 8.22 -5.19 28.02
C LEU A 56 9.60 -5.35 28.68
N LYS A 57 10.52 -6.05 28.02
CA LYS A 57 11.89 -6.26 28.49
C LYS A 57 12.67 -4.95 28.61
N ARG A 58 12.45 -3.99 27.69
CA ARG A 58 13.03 -2.64 27.81
C ARG A 58 12.45 -1.89 29.00
N ALA A 59 11.13 -1.94 29.20
CA ALA A 59 10.47 -1.31 30.34
C ALA A 59 10.94 -1.92 31.66
N GLU A 60 11.04 -3.25 31.75
CA GLU A 60 11.57 -3.96 32.93
C GLU A 60 13.03 -3.55 33.22
N LEU A 61 13.88 -3.48 32.20
CA LEU A 61 15.29 -3.09 32.34
C LEU A 61 15.41 -1.63 32.80
N GLU A 62 14.58 -0.74 32.26
CA GLU A 62 14.55 0.67 32.65
C GLU A 62 14.03 0.85 34.08
N SER A 63 12.93 0.16 34.43
CA SER A 63 12.34 0.09 35.77
C SER A 63 13.36 -0.38 36.81
N ALA A 64 14.07 -1.47 36.53
CA ALA A 64 15.11 -2.00 37.40
C ALA A 64 16.27 -1.02 37.64
N GLY A 65 16.48 -0.06 36.73
CA GLY A 65 17.48 0.99 36.87
C GLY A 65 17.09 2.11 37.84
N TYR A 66 15.79 2.40 38.02
CA TYR A 66 15.32 3.51 38.85
C TYR A 66 15.76 3.45 40.31
N PRO A 67 15.65 2.31 41.03
CA PRO A 67 16.08 2.23 42.43
C PRO A 67 17.54 2.65 42.62
N SER A 68 18.43 2.21 41.72
CA SER A 68 19.85 2.57 41.76
C SER A 68 20.07 4.06 41.48
N ARG A 69 19.38 4.63 40.48
CA ARG A 69 19.46 6.06 40.12
C ARG A 69 18.96 6.95 41.26
N ILE A 70 17.85 6.58 41.89
CA ILE A 70 17.28 7.26 43.05
C ILE A 70 18.24 7.18 44.23
N ALA A 71 18.85 6.02 44.49
CA ALA A 71 19.82 5.84 45.58
C ALA A 71 21.12 6.64 45.36
N THR A 72 21.57 6.80 44.11
CA THR A 72 22.74 7.64 43.77
C THR A 72 22.46 9.14 43.83
N PHE A 73 21.20 9.56 43.81
CA PHE A 73 20.80 10.96 43.92
C PHE A 73 20.89 11.43 45.38
N ASN A 74 22.10 11.79 45.82
CA ASN A 74 22.32 12.43 47.12
C ASN A 74 21.94 13.91 47.05
N CYS A 75 20.69 14.22 47.40
CA CYS A 75 20.27 15.59 47.68
C CYS A 75 20.86 16.03 49.02
N THR A 76 21.89 16.87 49.02
CA THR A 76 22.22 17.65 50.22
C THR A 76 21.18 18.76 50.34
N ASP A 77 20.48 18.84 51.48
CA ASP A 77 19.42 19.83 51.78
C ASP A 77 19.92 21.29 51.88
N SER A 78 21.06 21.62 51.26
CA SER A 78 21.58 22.97 51.22
C SER A 78 20.72 23.83 50.28
N PRO A 79 20.05 24.89 50.78
CA PRO A 79 19.13 25.71 50.00
C PRO A 79 19.80 26.56 48.90
N SER A 80 21.10 26.38 48.63
CA SER A 80 21.89 27.22 47.72
C SER A 80 22.53 26.48 46.53
N ALA A 81 22.45 25.15 46.47
CA ALA A 81 23.07 24.38 45.39
C ALA A 81 22.03 24.06 44.31
N ALA A 82 21.83 24.97 43.35
CA ALA A 82 21.15 24.64 42.11
C ALA A 82 21.96 23.56 41.39
N ILE A 83 21.45 22.33 41.36
CA ILE A 83 22.09 21.22 40.66
C ILE A 83 21.80 21.41 39.17
N VAL A 84 22.81 21.83 38.41
CA VAL A 84 22.77 21.77 36.94
C VAL A 84 22.87 20.30 36.58
N VAL A 85 21.72 19.64 36.41
CA VAL A 85 21.67 18.30 35.81
C VAL A 85 22.09 18.47 34.36
N ALA A 86 23.35 18.15 34.06
CA ALA A 86 23.80 18.03 32.68
C ALA A 86 22.92 16.97 32.00
N SER A 87 22.19 17.38 30.97
CA SER A 87 21.21 16.61 30.18
C SER A 87 21.82 15.43 29.41
N ALA A 88 22.54 14.53 30.09
CA ALA A 88 23.00 13.26 29.52
C ALA A 88 21.86 12.23 29.39
N LEU A 89 20.64 12.54 29.88
CA LEU A 89 19.48 11.64 29.85
C LEU A 89 18.55 11.86 28.63
N ALA A 90 18.83 12.83 27.75
CA ALA A 90 18.01 13.09 26.56
C ALA A 90 18.51 12.31 25.33
N THR A 91 18.56 10.98 25.42
CA THR A 91 18.57 10.11 24.23
C THR A 91 17.15 9.71 23.85
N SER A 92 16.32 10.73 23.60
CA SER A 92 15.11 10.57 22.80
C SER A 92 15.02 11.81 21.91
N PRO A 93 15.05 11.67 20.57
CA PRO A 93 14.94 12.79 19.65
C PRO A 93 13.47 13.22 19.58
N VAL A 94 12.96 13.79 20.67
CA VAL A 94 11.73 14.58 20.64
C VAL A 94 12.17 15.99 20.28
N SER A 95 11.74 16.43 19.11
CA SER A 95 11.90 17.79 18.58
C SER A 95 11.58 18.81 19.67
N ALA A 96 12.63 19.41 20.23
CA ALA A 96 12.52 20.47 21.22
C ALA A 96 12.01 21.72 20.53
N ASP A 97 10.76 22.11 20.84
CA ASP A 97 10.28 23.45 20.58
C ASP A 97 11.18 24.46 21.30
N PRO A 98 11.66 25.53 20.63
CA PRO A 98 12.63 26.47 21.19
C PRO A 98 12.07 27.41 22.28
N GLU A 99 10.90 27.12 22.88
CA GLU A 99 10.22 28.02 23.81
C GLU A 99 10.45 27.69 25.31
N GLU A 100 11.15 26.61 25.67
CA GLU A 100 11.42 26.23 27.07
C GLU A 100 12.72 26.80 27.68
N ALA A 101 13.31 27.84 27.09
CA ALA A 101 14.58 28.41 27.58
C ALA A 101 14.49 29.18 28.94
N GLY A 102 13.33 29.18 29.60
CA GLY A 102 13.07 29.90 30.85
C GLY A 102 12.73 29.04 32.07
N ALA A 103 12.90 27.72 32.02
CA ALA A 103 12.53 26.85 33.15
C ALA A 103 13.40 27.15 34.39
N LYS A 104 12.77 27.56 35.50
CA LYS A 104 13.42 27.74 36.80
C LYS A 104 14.17 26.45 37.20
N PRO A 105 15.35 26.54 37.84
CA PRO A 105 16.08 25.38 38.30
C PRO A 105 15.19 24.59 39.28
N LYS A 106 14.87 23.33 38.92
CA LYS A 106 14.07 22.44 39.75
C LYS A 106 14.83 22.07 41.03
N SER A 107 14.14 22.05 42.16
CA SER A 107 14.75 21.63 43.42
C SER A 107 15.09 20.14 43.41
N CYS A 108 16.04 19.69 44.22
CA CYS A 108 16.40 18.27 44.28
C CYS A 108 15.22 17.39 44.72
N ALA A 109 14.35 17.92 45.59
CA ALA A 109 13.11 17.28 45.99
C ALA A 109 12.14 17.10 44.80
N GLU A 110 11.98 18.14 43.96
CA GLU A 110 11.15 18.06 42.74
C GLU A 110 11.68 17.03 41.74
N ILE A 111 13.01 16.94 41.58
CA ILE A 111 13.62 15.95 40.67
C ILE A 111 13.38 14.53 41.20
N ARG A 112 13.55 14.31 42.50
CA ARG A 112 13.26 13.01 43.13
C ARG A 112 11.79 12.61 42.99
N ASP A 113 10.89 13.55 43.22
CA ASP A 113 9.44 13.32 43.08
C ASP A 113 9.07 13.01 41.61
N THR A 114 9.67 13.73 40.66
CA THR A 114 9.52 13.45 39.22
C THR A 114 10.00 12.04 38.87
N LEU A 115 11.16 11.61 39.38
CA LEU A 115 11.69 10.27 39.15
C LEU A 115 10.81 9.17 39.75
N LEU A 116 10.26 9.39 40.96
CA LEU A 116 9.32 8.47 41.60
C LEU A 116 8.00 8.38 40.83
N SER A 117 7.46 9.53 40.41
CA SER A 117 6.24 9.59 39.59
C SER A 117 6.41 8.83 38.28
N HIS A 118 7.53 9.05 37.58
CA HIS A 118 7.81 8.34 36.33
C HIS A 118 8.03 6.84 36.55
N ALA A 119 8.69 6.42 37.64
CA ALA A 119 8.83 5.00 37.96
C ALA A 119 7.45 4.33 38.21
N HIS A 120 6.55 5.02 38.90
CA HIS A 120 5.18 4.55 39.11
C HIS A 120 4.39 4.47 37.79
N GLU A 121 4.50 5.50 36.93
CA GLU A 121 3.86 5.49 35.59
C GLU A 121 4.36 4.35 34.72
N LEU A 122 5.66 4.05 34.76
CA LEU A 122 6.25 2.93 34.04
C LEU A 122 5.68 1.58 34.53
N SER A 123 5.52 1.43 35.85
CA SER A 123 4.93 0.22 36.44
C SER A 123 3.46 0.01 36.06
N LEU A 124 2.67 1.09 36.03
CA LEU A 124 1.28 1.04 35.55
C LEU A 124 1.22 0.66 34.07
N THR A 125 2.15 1.16 33.27
CA THR A 125 2.24 0.84 31.84
C THR A 125 2.63 -0.62 31.63
N GLU A 126 3.56 -1.17 32.42
CA GLU A 126 3.94 -2.58 32.39
C GLU A 126 2.74 -3.48 32.70
N ASP A 127 1.96 -3.15 33.73
CA ASP A 127 0.76 -3.89 34.12
C ASP A 127 -0.33 -3.83 33.04
N ASP A 128 -0.60 -2.65 32.44
CA ASP A 128 -1.55 -2.52 31.33
C ASP A 128 -1.11 -3.35 30.11
N VAL A 129 0.17 -3.31 29.76
CA VAL A 129 0.71 -4.10 28.63
C VAL A 129 0.58 -5.60 28.92
N ARG A 130 0.93 -6.06 30.12
CA ARG A 130 0.75 -7.47 30.52
C ARG A 130 -0.72 -7.87 30.49
N PHE A 131 -1.61 -7.04 31.02
CA PHE A 131 -3.05 -7.29 31.00
C PHE A 131 -3.59 -7.41 29.58
N ARG A 132 -3.21 -6.49 28.67
CA ARG A 132 -3.61 -6.55 27.26
C ARG A 132 -3.04 -7.78 26.56
N SER A 133 -1.79 -8.13 26.84
CA SER A 133 -1.15 -9.31 26.26
C SER A 133 -1.87 -10.61 26.64
N ALA A 134 -2.28 -10.73 27.90
CA ALA A 134 -2.98 -11.90 28.42
C ALA A 134 -4.42 -12.02 27.87
N ASN A 135 -5.07 -10.88 27.59
CA ASN A 135 -6.45 -10.83 27.13
C ASN A 135 -6.61 -10.61 25.62
N LEU A 136 -5.51 -10.54 24.87
CA LEU A 136 -5.53 -10.20 23.44
C LEU A 136 -6.40 -11.15 22.61
N ALA A 137 -6.30 -12.45 22.88
CA ALA A 137 -7.10 -13.47 22.19
C ALA A 137 -8.59 -13.26 22.45
N PHE A 138 -8.98 -12.99 23.70
CA PHE A 138 -10.36 -12.73 24.08
C PHE A 138 -10.94 -11.47 23.39
N TYR A 139 -10.18 -10.38 23.35
CA TYR A 139 -10.60 -9.16 22.65
C TYR A 139 -10.78 -9.39 21.15
N TYR A 140 -9.88 -10.18 20.55
CA TYR A 140 -9.96 -10.53 19.14
C TYR A 140 -11.20 -11.37 18.83
N ASP A 141 -11.44 -12.43 19.61
CA ASP A 141 -12.59 -13.32 19.43
C ASP A 141 -13.91 -12.55 19.60
N SER A 142 -14.02 -11.74 20.66
CA SER A 142 -15.21 -10.89 20.88
C SER A 142 -15.43 -9.87 19.75
N TYR A 143 -14.35 -9.35 19.15
CA TYR A 143 -14.45 -8.41 18.03
C TYR A 143 -14.89 -9.11 16.75
N VAL A 144 -14.32 -10.30 16.46
CA VAL A 144 -14.73 -11.13 15.32
C VAL A 144 -16.19 -11.55 15.46
N ASP A 145 -16.63 -11.98 16.63
CA ASP A 145 -18.02 -12.33 16.90
C ASP A 145 -18.96 -11.13 16.68
N GLY A 146 -18.57 -9.95 17.16
CA GLY A 146 -19.33 -8.71 16.93
C GLY A 146 -19.44 -8.34 15.45
N ILE A 147 -18.34 -8.45 14.68
CA ILE A 147 -18.34 -8.17 13.24
C ILE A 147 -19.15 -9.21 12.47
N THR A 148 -19.00 -10.49 12.78
CA THR A 148 -19.70 -11.57 12.07
C THR A 148 -21.21 -11.48 12.28
N GLN A 149 -21.65 -11.05 13.46
CA GLN A 149 -23.06 -10.77 13.73
C GLN A 149 -23.58 -9.54 12.96
N LYS A 150 -22.78 -8.47 12.86
CA LYS A 150 -23.16 -7.23 12.18
C LYS A 150 -23.17 -7.36 10.65
N SER A 151 -22.16 -8.04 10.10
CA SER A 151 -21.86 -8.09 8.67
C SER A 151 -21.40 -9.50 8.26
N PRO A 152 -22.31 -10.48 8.13
CA PRO A 152 -21.96 -11.87 7.85
C PRO A 152 -21.27 -12.06 6.49
N GLN A 153 -21.41 -11.09 5.58
CA GLN A 153 -20.73 -11.08 4.28
C GLN A 153 -19.21 -10.94 4.40
N ILE A 154 -18.67 -10.54 5.55
CA ILE A 154 -17.23 -10.40 5.81
C ILE A 154 -16.58 -11.76 6.14
N ILE A 155 -17.36 -12.78 6.52
CA ILE A 155 -16.84 -14.10 6.92
C ILE A 155 -15.87 -14.72 5.88
N PRO A 156 -16.18 -14.74 4.57
CA PRO A 156 -15.23 -15.25 3.57
C PRO A 156 -13.94 -14.43 3.50
N ALA A 157 -14.03 -13.11 3.69
CA ALA A 157 -12.87 -12.24 3.68
C ALA A 157 -12.00 -12.41 4.94
N LEU A 158 -12.61 -12.68 6.10
CA LEU A 158 -11.91 -13.06 7.34
C LEU A 158 -11.06 -14.32 7.14
N LEU A 159 -11.60 -15.34 6.48
CA LEU A 159 -10.86 -16.57 6.18
C LEU A 159 -9.64 -16.31 5.28
N LEU A 160 -9.73 -15.35 4.34
CA LEU A 160 -8.61 -14.93 3.51
C LEU A 160 -7.57 -14.14 4.32
N LEU A 161 -8.03 -13.25 5.21
CA LEU A 161 -7.19 -12.41 6.05
C LEU A 161 -6.41 -13.19 7.12
N ASP A 162 -6.99 -14.29 7.61
CA ASP A 162 -6.36 -15.18 8.61
C ASP A 162 -5.67 -16.40 7.97
N SER A 163 -5.53 -16.41 6.64
CA SER A 163 -4.88 -17.51 5.95
C SER A 163 -3.41 -17.65 6.38
N LYS A 164 -2.91 -18.89 6.48
CA LYS A 164 -1.49 -19.16 6.72
C LYS A 164 -0.60 -18.83 5.51
N PHE A 165 -1.20 -18.50 4.37
CA PHE A 165 -0.48 -18.26 3.14
C PHE A 165 -0.14 -16.77 3.03
N TRP A 166 1.11 -16.44 3.39
CA TRP A 166 1.61 -15.06 3.47
C TRP A 166 1.24 -14.17 2.27
N PRO A 167 1.37 -14.60 0.99
CA PRO A 167 1.01 -13.74 -0.14
C PRO A 167 -0.48 -13.34 -0.16
N LEU A 168 -1.37 -14.24 0.22
CA LEU A 168 -2.81 -13.98 0.23
C LEU A 168 -3.19 -13.05 1.38
N THR A 169 -2.55 -13.21 2.54
CA THR A 169 -2.73 -12.30 3.68
C THR A 169 -2.23 -10.90 3.36
N VAL A 170 -1.04 -10.76 2.76
CA VAL A 170 -0.52 -9.46 2.32
C VAL A 170 -1.44 -8.82 1.28
N TRP A 171 -1.91 -9.61 0.31
CA TRP A 171 -2.84 -9.13 -0.72
C TRP A 171 -4.19 -8.69 -0.12
N ALA A 172 -4.78 -9.48 0.77
CA ALA A 172 -6.07 -9.16 1.40
C ALA A 172 -5.99 -7.92 2.31
N ARG A 173 -4.82 -7.68 2.93
CA ARG A 173 -4.57 -6.50 3.77
C ARG A 173 -4.10 -5.27 2.99
N ALA A 174 -3.82 -5.39 1.70
CA ALA A 174 -3.35 -4.27 0.89
C ALA A 174 -4.38 -3.12 0.88
N PRO A 175 -3.94 -1.86 0.71
CA PRO A 175 -4.83 -0.73 0.44
C PRO A 175 -5.80 -1.02 -0.70
N PHE A 176 -7.02 -0.50 -0.59
CA PHE A 176 -8.09 -0.75 -1.56
C PHE A 176 -7.67 -0.39 -2.99
N GLU A 177 -6.94 0.70 -3.13
CA GLU A 177 -6.39 1.22 -4.40
C GLU A 177 -5.39 0.26 -5.04
N LEU A 178 -4.56 -0.42 -4.23
CA LEU A 178 -3.62 -1.41 -4.74
C LEU A 178 -4.34 -2.66 -5.25
N ILE A 179 -5.40 -3.09 -4.56
CA ILE A 179 -6.20 -4.24 -5.00
C ILE A 179 -6.98 -3.89 -6.27
N GLN A 180 -7.50 -2.67 -6.40
CA GLN A 180 -8.11 -2.17 -7.64
C GLN A 180 -7.12 -2.16 -8.81
N MET A 181 -5.91 -1.66 -8.59
CA MET A 181 -4.85 -1.71 -9.60
C MET A 181 -4.52 -3.17 -9.98
N PHE A 182 -4.38 -4.04 -8.99
CA PHE A 182 -4.12 -5.46 -9.19
C PHE A 182 -5.24 -6.15 -9.99
N LEU A 183 -6.51 -5.86 -9.67
CA LEU A 183 -7.65 -6.34 -10.44
C LEU A 183 -7.55 -5.92 -11.89
N LEU A 184 -7.31 -4.63 -12.13
CA LEU A 184 -7.27 -4.08 -13.47
C LEU A 184 -6.14 -4.73 -14.29
N VAL A 185 -4.98 -4.98 -13.67
CA VAL A 185 -3.87 -5.74 -14.26
C VAL A 185 -4.29 -7.16 -14.62
N CYS A 186 -4.96 -7.87 -13.70
CA CYS A 186 -5.45 -9.22 -13.95
C CYS A 186 -6.47 -9.27 -15.08
N MET A 187 -7.38 -8.29 -15.14
CA MET A 187 -8.35 -8.16 -16.22
C MET A 187 -7.69 -7.79 -17.56
N GLY A 188 -6.62 -6.99 -17.53
CA GLY A 188 -5.75 -6.74 -18.69
C GLY A 188 -5.08 -7.99 -19.21
N MET A 189 -4.51 -8.81 -18.31
CA MET A 189 -3.96 -10.12 -18.65
C MET A 189 -5.04 -11.02 -19.27
N LEU A 190 -6.23 -11.08 -18.65
CA LEU A 190 -7.35 -11.89 -19.11
C LEU A 190 -7.83 -11.44 -20.51
N GLY A 191 -7.91 -10.14 -20.77
CA GLY A 191 -8.19 -9.62 -22.11
C GLY A 191 -7.15 -10.07 -23.14
N GLY A 192 -5.87 -10.07 -22.78
CA GLY A 192 -4.79 -10.61 -23.62
C GLY A 192 -4.92 -12.11 -23.86
N VAL A 193 -5.32 -12.90 -22.85
CA VAL A 193 -5.61 -14.34 -22.98
C VAL A 193 -6.76 -14.57 -23.94
N ILE A 194 -7.86 -13.83 -23.82
CA ILE A 194 -9.02 -13.92 -24.73
C ILE A 194 -8.59 -13.60 -26.16
N SER A 195 -7.71 -12.60 -26.35
CA SER A 195 -7.15 -12.25 -27.66
C SER A 195 -6.36 -13.42 -28.29
N VAL A 196 -5.58 -14.18 -27.50
CA VAL A 196 -4.89 -15.39 -27.99
C VAL A 196 -5.89 -16.51 -28.28
N MET A 197 -6.92 -16.68 -27.45
CA MET A 197 -7.92 -17.73 -27.64
C MET A 197 -8.71 -17.60 -28.95
N ARG A 198 -8.90 -16.37 -29.44
CA ARG A 198 -9.56 -16.13 -30.74
C ARG A 198 -8.89 -16.85 -31.92
N TYR A 199 -7.56 -17.05 -31.89
CA TYR A 199 -6.85 -17.77 -32.95
C TYR A 199 -7.19 -19.26 -33.02
N PHE A 200 -7.72 -19.85 -31.94
CA PHE A 200 -8.18 -21.24 -31.94
C PHE A 200 -9.63 -21.37 -32.40
N VAL A 201 -10.40 -20.30 -32.29
CA VAL A 201 -11.82 -20.27 -32.68
C VAL A 201 -11.97 -19.92 -34.16
N ASP A 202 -11.12 -19.03 -34.67
CA ASP A 202 -11.16 -18.60 -36.07
C ASP A 202 -10.14 -19.37 -36.94
N PRO A 203 -10.59 -20.30 -37.80
CA PRO A 203 -9.70 -21.09 -38.65
C PRO A 203 -9.02 -20.26 -39.75
N ALA A 204 -9.47 -19.03 -40.01
CA ALA A 204 -8.86 -18.15 -41.00
C ALA A 204 -7.54 -17.52 -40.50
N MET A 205 -7.30 -17.52 -39.18
CA MET A 205 -6.12 -16.93 -38.59
C MET A 205 -4.94 -17.91 -38.54
N LYS A 206 -3.74 -17.42 -38.85
CA LYS A 206 -2.50 -18.20 -38.72
C LYS A 206 -2.27 -18.58 -37.26
N SER A 207 -1.82 -19.81 -37.02
CA SER A 207 -1.46 -20.30 -35.67
C SER A 207 -0.46 -19.35 -35.00
N PRO A 208 -0.72 -18.88 -33.76
CA PRO A 208 0.14 -17.93 -33.08
C PRO A 208 1.48 -18.59 -32.71
N ALA A 209 2.56 -17.81 -32.71
CA ALA A 209 3.83 -18.30 -32.22
C ALA A 209 3.78 -18.58 -30.69
N ILE A 210 4.58 -19.51 -30.19
CA ILE A 210 4.63 -19.86 -28.75
C ILE A 210 4.86 -18.61 -27.87
N ALA A 211 5.67 -17.66 -28.35
CA ALA A 211 5.93 -16.41 -27.64
C ALA A 211 4.67 -15.54 -27.46
N GLU A 212 3.70 -15.60 -28.38
CA GLU A 212 2.48 -14.79 -28.32
C GLU A 212 1.57 -15.19 -27.15
N PHE A 213 1.62 -16.46 -26.72
CA PHE A 213 0.86 -16.95 -25.56
C PHE A 213 1.25 -16.27 -24.25
N PHE A 214 2.49 -15.80 -24.14
CA PHE A 214 3.00 -15.09 -22.97
C PHE A 214 3.03 -13.57 -23.20
N TYR A 215 3.40 -13.15 -24.40
CA TYR A 215 3.52 -11.75 -24.74
C TYR A 215 2.17 -11.01 -24.71
N LYS A 216 1.08 -11.60 -25.23
CA LYS A 216 -0.21 -10.89 -25.28
C LYS A 216 -0.82 -10.64 -23.90
N PRO A 217 -0.86 -11.61 -22.96
CA PRO A 217 -1.28 -11.33 -21.59
C PRO A 217 -0.40 -10.28 -20.91
N ALA A 218 0.92 -10.37 -21.06
CA ALA A 218 1.85 -9.40 -20.47
C ALA A 218 1.67 -7.98 -21.05
N ALA A 219 1.46 -7.85 -22.36
CA ALA A 219 1.15 -6.59 -23.01
C ALA A 219 -0.18 -6.01 -22.51
N GLY A 220 -1.21 -6.86 -22.36
CA GLY A 220 -2.48 -6.46 -21.76
C GLY A 220 -2.32 -5.94 -20.34
N ALA A 221 -1.53 -6.62 -19.50
CA ALA A 221 -1.16 -6.16 -18.17
C ALA A 221 -0.53 -4.76 -18.20
N ALA A 222 0.50 -4.56 -19.03
CA ALA A 222 1.24 -3.31 -19.10
C ALA A 222 0.36 -2.13 -19.56
N ILE A 223 -0.47 -2.34 -20.58
CA ILE A 223 -1.36 -1.28 -21.10
C ILE A 223 -2.43 -0.94 -20.08
N SER A 224 -2.96 -1.95 -19.38
CA SER A 224 -3.94 -1.73 -18.31
C SER A 224 -3.37 -0.83 -17.20
N ILE A 225 -2.10 -0.99 -16.80
CA ILE A 225 -1.43 -0.08 -15.85
C ILE A 225 -1.44 1.36 -16.38
N GLY A 226 -1.13 1.56 -17.65
CA GLY A 226 -1.20 2.87 -18.30
C GLY A 226 -2.60 3.48 -18.24
N VAL A 227 -3.64 2.70 -18.53
CA VAL A 227 -5.04 3.12 -18.43
C VAL A 227 -5.41 3.50 -17.00
N TYR A 228 -4.96 2.74 -16.00
CA TYR A 228 -5.21 3.06 -14.58
C TYR A 228 -4.57 4.39 -14.16
N VAL A 229 -3.30 4.62 -14.54
CA VAL A 229 -2.60 5.87 -14.23
C VAL A 229 -3.29 7.06 -14.89
N LEU A 230 -3.66 6.94 -16.17
CA LEU A 230 -4.40 7.99 -16.89
C LEU A 230 -5.76 8.25 -16.24
N PHE A 231 -6.47 7.20 -15.85
CA PHE A 231 -7.75 7.30 -15.17
C PHE A 231 -7.63 8.02 -13.82
N ARG A 232 -6.63 7.67 -12.99
CA ARG A 232 -6.36 8.35 -11.72
C ARG A 232 -5.93 9.81 -11.92
N ALA A 233 -5.09 10.08 -12.92
CA ALA A 233 -4.69 11.45 -13.26
C ALA A 233 -5.91 12.29 -13.68
N ALA A 234 -6.83 11.73 -14.46
CA ALA A 234 -8.08 12.38 -14.84
C ALA A 234 -8.97 12.67 -13.62
N GLN A 235 -9.10 11.73 -12.67
CA GLN A 235 -9.85 11.95 -11.44
C GLN A 235 -9.28 13.10 -10.60
N ILE A 236 -7.95 13.19 -10.51
CA ILE A 236 -7.26 14.29 -9.81
C ILE A 236 -7.52 15.62 -10.51
N PHE A 237 -7.36 15.65 -11.84
CA PHE A 237 -7.52 16.87 -12.63
C PHE A 237 -8.95 17.42 -12.59
N LEU A 238 -9.94 16.54 -12.60
CA LEU A 238 -11.35 16.92 -12.53
C LEU A 238 -11.82 17.33 -11.12
N GLY A 239 -10.92 17.35 -10.12
CA GLY A 239 -11.26 17.75 -8.75
C GLY A 239 -12.24 16.81 -8.06
N ILE A 240 -12.34 15.55 -8.52
CA ILE A 240 -13.28 14.54 -8.00
C ILE A 240 -12.82 13.97 -6.65
N GLN A 241 -11.71 14.45 -6.09
CA GLN A 241 -11.25 14.03 -4.78
C GLN A 241 -12.09 14.66 -3.67
N ASN A 242 -12.89 13.82 -3.01
CA ASN A 242 -13.65 14.22 -1.84
C ASN A 242 -12.67 14.52 -0.70
N GLN A 243 -12.76 15.72 -0.09
CA GLN A 243 -11.79 16.25 0.89
C GLN A 243 -11.62 15.37 2.15
N ASN A 244 -12.56 14.45 2.42
CA ASN A 244 -12.54 13.61 3.62
C ASN A 244 -11.72 12.32 3.48
N GLY A 245 -10.92 12.14 2.42
CA GLY A 245 -9.97 11.01 2.27
C GLY A 245 -10.59 9.60 2.21
N SER A 246 -11.90 9.47 2.41
CA SER A 246 -12.60 8.19 2.59
C SER A 246 -13.31 7.71 1.31
N ALA A 247 -13.45 8.57 0.31
CA ALA A 247 -14.09 8.20 -0.95
C ALA A 247 -13.51 9.01 -2.11
N THR A 248 -12.44 8.50 -2.74
CA THR A 248 -12.39 8.66 -4.20
C THR A 248 -13.68 8.05 -4.72
N ILE A 249 -14.45 8.76 -5.55
CA ILE A 249 -15.70 8.25 -6.11
C ILE A 249 -15.46 6.82 -6.54
N SER A 250 -16.07 5.87 -5.81
CA SER A 250 -15.80 4.45 -5.97
C SER A 250 -16.23 4.09 -7.37
N THR A 251 -15.27 4.14 -8.29
CA THR A 251 -15.50 3.77 -9.67
C THR A 251 -15.89 2.32 -9.59
N SER A 252 -17.10 2.01 -10.06
CA SER A 252 -17.66 0.66 -9.99
C SER A 252 -16.57 -0.34 -10.42
N VAL A 253 -16.30 -1.33 -9.55
CA VAL A 253 -15.28 -2.36 -9.77
C VAL A 253 -15.46 -3.02 -11.13
N PHE A 254 -16.70 -3.14 -11.60
CA PHE A 254 -17.04 -3.64 -12.93
C PHE A 254 -16.58 -2.75 -14.07
N ILE A 255 -16.68 -1.42 -13.93
CA ILE A 255 -16.18 -0.48 -14.95
C ILE A 255 -14.66 -0.58 -15.04
N LEU A 256 -13.99 -0.64 -13.88
CA LEU A 256 -12.54 -0.80 -13.82
C LEU A 256 -12.09 -2.14 -14.45
N ALA A 257 -12.78 -3.23 -14.13
CA ALA A 257 -12.56 -4.53 -14.73
C ALA A 257 -12.81 -4.51 -16.24
N GLY A 258 -13.86 -3.84 -16.69
CA GLY A 258 -14.18 -3.64 -18.10
C GLY A 258 -13.09 -2.89 -18.84
N PHE A 259 -12.54 -1.83 -18.27
CA PHE A 259 -11.40 -1.11 -18.84
C PHE A 259 -10.15 -1.99 -18.90
N GLY A 260 -9.85 -2.74 -17.85
CA GLY A 260 -8.77 -3.73 -17.85
C GLY A 260 -8.94 -4.73 -19.00
N LEU A 261 -10.10 -5.37 -19.10
CA LEU A 261 -10.40 -6.37 -20.13
C LEU A 261 -10.30 -5.77 -21.55
N ALA A 262 -10.93 -4.61 -21.78
CA ALA A 262 -10.87 -3.91 -23.06
C ALA A 262 -9.42 -3.55 -23.45
N SER A 263 -8.62 -3.08 -22.49
CA SER A 263 -7.20 -2.76 -22.72
C SER A 263 -6.39 -3.99 -23.12
N GLY A 264 -6.68 -5.17 -22.54
CA GLY A 264 -6.06 -6.43 -22.91
C GLY A 264 -6.46 -6.92 -24.30
N LEU A 265 -7.73 -6.78 -24.66
CA LEU A 265 -8.23 -7.16 -25.98
C LEU A 265 -7.60 -6.32 -27.10
N CYS A 266 -7.48 -5.00 -26.87
CA CYS A 266 -6.95 -4.05 -27.84
C CYS A 266 -5.42 -3.86 -27.74
N ALA A 267 -4.73 -4.65 -26.91
CA ALA A 267 -3.32 -4.43 -26.58
C ALA A 267 -2.41 -4.38 -27.81
N THR A 268 -2.62 -5.29 -28.76
CA THR A 268 -1.81 -5.38 -29.97
C THR A 268 -2.02 -4.19 -30.92
N GLU A 269 -3.26 -3.70 -31.02
CA GLU A 269 -3.59 -2.54 -31.85
C GLU A 269 -3.02 -1.26 -31.23
N ALA A 270 -3.17 -1.11 -29.91
CA ALA A 270 -2.63 0.01 -29.15
C ALA A 270 -1.10 0.09 -29.30
N LEU A 271 -0.38 -1.03 -29.19
CA LEU A 271 1.07 -1.07 -29.39
C LEU A 271 1.46 -0.68 -30.82
N GLY A 272 0.73 -1.14 -31.84
CA GLY A 272 0.97 -0.76 -33.23
C GLY A 272 0.80 0.75 -33.44
N GLN A 273 -0.24 1.34 -32.85
CA GLN A 273 -0.46 2.80 -32.90
C GLN A 273 0.65 3.56 -32.18
N ILE A 274 1.02 3.14 -30.96
CA ILE A 274 2.11 3.76 -30.18
C ILE A 274 3.42 3.70 -30.97
N GLN A 275 3.75 2.56 -31.57
CA GLN A 275 4.95 2.41 -32.40
C GLN A 275 4.92 3.35 -33.60
N SER A 276 3.77 3.48 -34.28
CA SER A 276 3.63 4.37 -35.43
C SER A 276 3.84 5.84 -35.05
N VAL A 277 3.33 6.27 -33.89
CA VAL A 277 3.49 7.63 -33.37
C VAL A 277 4.92 7.85 -32.88
N ALA A 278 5.50 6.89 -32.16
CA ALA A 278 6.88 6.95 -31.69
C ALA A 278 7.87 7.07 -32.85
N ILE A 279 7.68 6.31 -33.94
CA ILE A 279 8.50 6.44 -35.15
C ILE A 279 8.35 7.83 -35.78
N ARG A 280 7.13 8.38 -35.81
CA ARG A 280 6.90 9.76 -36.33
C ARG A 280 7.57 10.83 -35.47
N LEU A 281 7.50 10.70 -34.15
CA LEU A 281 8.15 11.62 -33.20
C LEU A 281 9.68 11.49 -33.22
N LEU A 282 10.23 10.28 -33.34
CA LEU A 282 11.67 10.08 -33.46
C LEU A 282 12.21 10.47 -34.84
N ARG A 283 11.34 10.48 -35.86
CA ARG A 283 11.63 11.06 -37.18
C ARG A 283 11.45 12.58 -37.21
N VAL A 284 11.55 13.29 -36.07
CA VAL A 284 11.70 14.76 -36.06
C VAL A 284 12.73 15.13 -37.14
N PRO A 285 12.34 15.93 -38.14
CA PRO A 285 13.20 16.22 -39.28
C PRO A 285 14.38 17.07 -38.81
N GLY A 286 15.50 16.40 -38.58
CA GLY A 286 16.77 17.06 -38.49
C GLY A 286 17.07 17.77 -39.81
N ARG A 287 17.14 19.09 -39.74
CA ARG A 287 17.94 19.97 -40.61
C ARG A 287 17.52 20.11 -42.08
N GLY A 288 16.74 21.16 -42.32
CA GLY A 288 17.16 22.26 -43.20
C GLY A 288 17.46 21.92 -44.65
N THR A 289 16.41 21.82 -45.47
CA THR A 289 16.52 22.30 -46.84
C THR A 289 16.65 23.81 -46.79
N TYR A 290 17.89 24.29 -46.90
CA TYR A 290 18.19 25.64 -47.34
C TYR A 290 17.31 25.97 -48.55
N THR A 291 16.52 27.03 -48.42
CA THR A 291 15.93 27.74 -49.53
C THR A 291 17.05 28.09 -50.51
N GLN A 292 17.13 27.36 -51.62
CA GLN A 292 17.92 27.78 -52.76
C GLN A 292 17.28 29.08 -53.29
N PRO A 293 18.02 30.19 -53.42
CA PRO A 293 17.48 31.39 -54.04
C PRO A 293 17.16 31.04 -55.49
N THR A 294 15.89 31.22 -55.84
CA THR A 294 15.33 31.13 -57.18
C THR A 294 16.19 31.99 -58.10
N LYS A 295 17.04 31.32 -58.90
CA LYS A 295 17.83 31.98 -59.92
C LYS A 295 16.88 32.36 -61.06
N ALA A 296 16.55 33.64 -61.11
CA ALA A 296 15.93 34.27 -62.26
C ALA A 296 16.77 34.04 -63.53
N SER A 297 16.07 34.10 -64.67
CA SER A 297 16.57 34.39 -66.03
C SER A 297 16.82 33.21 -66.97
N ARG A 298 15.91 33.07 -67.96
CA ARG A 298 16.10 33.16 -69.43
C ARG A 298 14.81 32.59 -70.07
N LEU A 299 13.86 33.38 -70.57
CA LEU A 299 13.90 34.17 -71.81
C LEU A 299 14.78 33.57 -72.92
N SER A 300 14.17 32.81 -73.84
CA SER A 300 14.39 33.03 -75.28
C SER A 300 13.29 32.39 -76.13
N PRO A 301 13.05 32.95 -77.34
CA PRO A 301 11.87 32.73 -78.16
C PRO A 301 12.09 31.63 -79.21
N GLY A 302 10.98 31.12 -79.72
CA GLY A 302 10.89 30.22 -80.88
C GLY A 302 9.43 29.89 -81.14
#